data_AF-A0A7X7Z2K7-F1
#
_entry.id   AF-A0A7X7Z2K7-F1
#
_cell.length_a   1.000
_cell.length_b   1.000
_cell.length_c   1.000
_cell.angle_alpha   90.00
_cell.angle_beta   90.00
_cell.angle_gamma   90.00
#
_symmetry.space_group_name_H-M   'P 1'
#
loop_
_entity.id
_entity.type
_entity.pdbx_description
1 polymer ?
#
loop_
_entity_poly.entity_id
_entity_poly.type
_entity_poly.pdbx_seq_one_letter_code
_entity_poly.pdbx_strand_id
1 'polypeptide(L)'
;MINTPPGKPTIRRDGDCIVVHIPMTFKRRGGRKEIIVPQEYEGKTPTKQQAQNALVMAVVRGHIWRDLLESGKAKSIAEIARANKVDGSYVSRMLDLTLLAPDIIEAILDGNEPSGLSLTTLTRRQPPELWEDQRRAFGFPEKAL
;
A
#
# COMPACT_ATOMS: atom_id res chain seq x y z
N MET A 1 11.89 -6.87 -8.90
CA MET A 1 12.13 -6.15 -10.17
C MET A 1 12.65 -4.77 -9.82
N ILE A 2 13.86 -4.45 -10.27
CA ILE A 2 14.58 -3.21 -9.94
C ILE A 2 14.00 -2.10 -10.82
N ASN A 3 13.46 -1.04 -10.21
CA ASN A 3 13.01 0.15 -10.93
C ASN A 3 14.24 0.97 -11.36
N THR A 4 14.73 0.74 -12.58
CA THR A 4 15.68 1.64 -13.23
C THR A 4 14.96 2.95 -13.56
N PRO A 5 15.57 4.13 -13.33
CA PRO A 5 14.96 5.38 -13.76
C PRO A 5 14.72 5.34 -15.28
N PRO A 6 13.53 5.76 -15.73
CA PRO A 6 13.21 5.79 -17.15
C PRO A 6 14.20 6.70 -17.89
N GLY A 7 14.62 6.29 -19.09
CA GLY A 7 15.57 7.06 -19.90
C GLY A 7 15.07 8.46 -20.29
N LYS A 8 15.81 9.20 -21.11
CA LYS A 8 15.30 10.48 -21.64
C LYS A 8 14.26 10.23 -22.74
N PRO A 9 13.20 11.05 -22.86
CA PRO A 9 12.31 10.98 -24.00
C PRO A 9 13.10 11.23 -25.28
N THR A 10 12.84 10.45 -26.32
CA THR A 10 13.52 10.61 -27.62
C THR A 10 12.49 10.81 -28.71
N ILE A 11 12.79 11.73 -29.62
CA ILE A 11 11.97 12.01 -30.79
C ILE A 11 12.80 11.58 -31.99
N ARG A 12 12.23 10.77 -32.87
CA ARG A 12 12.86 10.31 -34.11
C ARG A 12 11.89 10.50 -35.26
N ARG A 13 12.41 10.78 -36.46
CA ARG A 13 11.62 10.69 -37.69
C ARG A 13 11.77 9.29 -38.27
N ASP A 14 10.66 8.71 -38.68
CA ASP A 14 10.57 7.44 -39.38
C ASP A 14 9.74 7.64 -40.65
N GLY A 15 10.43 7.89 -41.78
CA GLY A 15 9.81 8.38 -43.01
C GLY A 15 9.10 9.72 -42.82
N ASP A 16 7.82 9.78 -43.19
CA ASP A 16 6.94 10.94 -42.99
C ASP A 16 6.29 11.02 -41.59
N CYS A 17 6.60 10.06 -40.70
CA CYS A 17 6.07 10.02 -39.34
C CYS A 17 7.06 10.54 -38.29
N ILE A 18 6.54 11.17 -37.24
CA ILE A 18 7.30 11.52 -36.04
C ILE A 18 6.99 10.49 -34.95
N VAL A 19 8.02 9.78 -34.49
CA VAL A 19 7.93 8.80 -33.40
C VAL A 19 8.47 9.43 -32.12
N VAL A 20 7.62 9.52 -31.10
CA VAL A 20 7.99 10.01 -29.76
C VAL A 20 8.03 8.83 -28.79
N HIS A 21 9.22 8.51 -28.28
CA HIS A 21 9.41 7.51 -27.25
C HIS A 21 9.43 8.17 -25.87
N ILE A 22 8.41 7.89 -25.06
CA ILE A 22 8.27 8.40 -23.69
C ILE A 22 8.49 7.23 -22.72
N PRO A 23 9.59 7.20 -21.97
CA PRO A 23 9.83 6.16 -21.00
C PRO A 23 8.97 6.44 -19.76
N MET A 24 8.20 5.45 -19.34
CA MET A 24 7.21 5.56 -18.28
C MET A 24 7.19 4.31 -17.40
N THR A 25 6.85 4.47 -16.12
CA THR A 25 6.73 3.37 -15.17
C THR A 25 5.27 3.14 -14.81
N PHE A 26 4.83 1.88 -14.74
CA PHE A 26 3.46 1.55 -14.34
C PHE A 26 3.41 1.04 -12.90
N LYS A 27 2.57 1.64 -12.06
CA LYS A 27 2.19 1.11 -10.74
C LYS A 27 0.85 0.39 -10.84
N ARG A 28 0.66 -0.66 -10.04
CA ARG A 28 -0.67 -1.25 -9.84
C ARG A 28 -1.21 -0.81 -8.49
N ARG A 29 -2.44 -0.28 -8.47
CA ARG A 29 -3.10 0.21 -7.26
C ARG A 29 -4.59 -0.10 -7.29
N GLY A 30 -5.10 -0.81 -6.29
CA GLY A 30 -6.52 -1.23 -6.27
C GLY A 30 -7.00 -1.96 -7.55
N GLY A 31 -6.11 -2.70 -8.22
CA GLY A 31 -6.40 -3.36 -9.50
C GLY A 31 -6.32 -2.47 -10.75
N ARG A 32 -6.09 -1.15 -10.59
CA ARG A 32 -5.91 -0.20 -11.70
C ARG A 32 -4.42 -0.06 -12.05
N LYS A 33 -4.11 0.18 -13.33
CA LYS A 33 -2.77 0.56 -13.79
C LYS A 33 -2.67 2.09 -13.73
N GLU A 34 -1.73 2.60 -12.95
CA GLU A 34 -1.39 4.02 -12.88
C GLU A 34 -0.06 4.26 -13.61
N ILE A 35 -0.01 5.31 -14.43
CA ILE A 35 1.24 5.78 -15.04
C ILE A 35 1.93 6.69 -14.03
N ILE A 36 3.12 6.31 -13.58
CA ILE A 36 3.96 7.16 -12.75
C ILE A 36 4.81 8.01 -13.68
N VAL A 37 4.67 9.33 -13.54
CA VAL A 37 5.56 10.28 -14.18
C VAL A 37 6.88 10.26 -13.42
N PRO A 38 8.04 10.16 -14.09
CA PRO A 38 9.33 10.15 -13.40
C PRO A 38 9.54 11.49 -12.69
N GLN A 39 10.21 11.46 -11.53
CA GLN A 39 10.38 12.64 -10.66
C GLN A 39 10.99 13.85 -11.41
N GLU A 40 11.85 13.60 -12.39
CA GLU A 40 12.47 14.61 -13.27
C GLU A 40 11.45 15.42 -14.11
N TYR A 41 10.24 14.89 -14.30
CA TYR A 41 9.17 15.45 -15.11
C TYR A 41 7.89 15.76 -14.31
N GLU A 42 7.94 15.66 -12.97
CA GLU A 42 6.83 16.10 -12.13
C GLU A 42 6.64 17.62 -12.28
N GLY A 43 5.41 18.05 -12.61
CA GLY A 43 5.06 19.47 -12.61
C GLY A 43 5.25 20.10 -11.22
N LYS A 44 5.34 21.43 -11.15
CA LYS A 44 5.59 22.20 -9.90
C LYS A 44 4.60 21.96 -8.75
N THR A 45 3.54 21.20 -8.98
CA THR A 45 2.57 20.80 -7.95
C THR A 45 2.82 19.32 -7.60
N PRO A 46 3.40 19.01 -6.44
CA PRO A 46 3.48 17.63 -5.98
C PRO A 46 2.06 17.13 -5.79
N THR A 47 1.60 16.29 -6.72
CA THR A 47 0.32 15.61 -6.57
C THR A 47 0.57 14.51 -5.54
N LYS A 48 0.36 14.82 -4.26
CA LYS A 48 0.53 13.86 -3.17
C LYS A 48 -0.22 12.58 -3.57
N GLN A 49 0.50 11.46 -3.72
CA GLN A 49 -0.10 10.21 -4.21
C GLN A 49 -1.23 9.82 -3.26
N GLN A 50 -2.48 9.96 -3.70
CA GLN A 50 -3.64 9.86 -2.82
C GLN A 50 -3.72 8.46 -2.21
N ALA A 51 -3.53 8.30 -0.90
CA ALA A 51 -3.51 6.99 -0.22
C ALA A 51 -4.69 6.08 -0.65
N GLN A 52 -4.48 4.76 -0.69
CA GLN A 52 -5.57 3.81 -0.91
C GLN A 52 -6.50 3.87 0.30
N ASN A 53 -7.62 4.60 0.20
CA ASN A 53 -8.59 4.76 1.28
C ASN A 53 -8.98 3.41 1.93
N ALA A 54 -9.08 2.34 1.14
CA ALA A 54 -9.36 1.01 1.66
C ALA A 54 -8.26 0.46 2.61
N LEU A 55 -6.99 0.67 2.28
CA LEU A 55 -5.87 0.27 3.12
C LEU A 55 -5.83 1.11 4.40
N VAL A 56 -5.97 2.43 4.26
CA VAL A 56 -6.00 3.36 5.40
C VAL A 56 -7.13 2.99 6.36
N MET A 57 -8.35 2.79 5.84
CA MET A 57 -9.49 2.40 6.67
C MET A 57 -9.33 1.04 7.34
N ALA A 58 -8.65 0.09 6.69
CA ALA A 58 -8.37 -1.21 7.28
C ALA A 58 -7.43 -1.09 8.49
N VAL A 59 -6.34 -0.33 8.35
CA VAL A 59 -5.38 -0.06 9.45
C VAL A 59 -6.09 0.69 10.59
N VAL A 60 -6.83 1.75 10.27
CA VAL A 60 -7.58 2.54 11.26
C VAL A 60 -8.59 1.66 12.03
N ARG A 61 -9.34 0.80 11.33
CA ARG A 61 -10.26 -0.15 11.97
C ARG A 61 -9.52 -1.11 12.89
N GLY A 62 -8.37 -1.64 12.46
CA GLY A 62 -7.53 -2.49 13.29
C GLY A 62 -7.18 -1.84 14.62
N HIS A 63 -6.68 -0.61 14.59
CA HIS A 63 -6.33 0.13 15.80
C HIS A 63 -7.55 0.46 16.68
N ILE A 64 -8.65 0.95 16.09
CA ILE A 64 -9.88 1.24 16.86
C ILE A 64 -10.40 -0.03 17.55
N TRP A 65 -10.44 -1.16 16.85
CA TRP A 65 -10.94 -2.41 17.40
C TRP A 65 -10.01 -3.00 18.46
N ARG A 66 -8.69 -2.83 18.29
CA ARG A 66 -7.70 -3.16 19.33
C ARG A 66 -7.96 -2.34 20.59
N ASP A 67 -8.12 -1.02 20.45
CA ASP A 67 -8.41 -0.13 21.58
C ASP A 67 -9.72 -0.50 22.29
N LEU A 68 -10.76 -0.92 21.54
CA LEU A 68 -12.01 -1.40 22.14
C LEU A 68 -11.83 -2.66 22.99
N LEU A 69 -10.96 -3.59 22.55
CA LEU A 69 -10.65 -4.80 23.31
C LEU A 69 -9.77 -4.48 24.52
N GLU A 70 -8.72 -3.68 24.35
CA GLU A 70 -7.78 -3.32 25.41
C GLU A 70 -8.44 -2.46 26.50
N SER A 71 -9.36 -1.57 26.11
CA SER A 71 -10.15 -0.77 27.07
C SER A 71 -11.32 -1.53 27.71
N GLY A 72 -11.58 -2.77 27.28
CA GLY A 72 -12.72 -3.57 27.75
C GLY A 72 -14.10 -3.08 27.29
N LYS A 73 -14.16 -2.07 26.40
CA LYS A 73 -15.41 -1.57 25.80
C LYS A 73 -16.07 -2.62 24.90
N ALA A 74 -15.28 -3.53 24.34
CA ALA A 74 -15.75 -4.75 23.72
C ALA A 74 -15.16 -5.96 24.47
N LYS A 75 -15.99 -6.96 24.75
CA LYS A 75 -15.61 -8.17 25.50
C LYS A 75 -14.96 -9.23 24.62
N SER A 76 -15.15 -9.16 23.29
CA SER A 76 -14.61 -10.15 22.36
C SER A 76 -14.63 -9.68 20.91
N ILE A 77 -13.85 -10.37 20.08
CA ILE A 77 -13.90 -10.27 18.61
C ILE A 77 -15.33 -10.49 18.08
N ALA A 78 -16.06 -11.45 18.65
CA ALA A 78 -17.44 -11.74 18.24
C ALA A 78 -18.40 -10.57 18.50
N GLU A 79 -18.18 -9.82 19.58
CA GLU A 79 -18.97 -8.61 19.87
C GLU A 79 -18.69 -7.51 18.85
N ILE A 80 -17.41 -7.25 18.54
CA ILE A 80 -17.01 -6.30 17.51
C ILE A 80 -17.59 -6.69 16.14
N ALA A 81 -17.51 -7.98 15.79
CA ALA A 81 -18.04 -8.51 14.54
C ALA A 81 -19.55 -8.27 14.41
N ARG A 82 -20.33 -8.61 15.45
CA ARG A 82 -21.79 -8.37 15.49
C ARG A 82 -22.13 -6.89 15.41
N ALA A 83 -21.44 -6.03 16.16
CA ALA A 83 -21.68 -4.58 16.17
C ALA A 83 -21.43 -3.94 14.79
N ASN A 84 -20.44 -4.44 14.04
CA ASN A 84 -20.06 -3.92 12.73
C ASN A 84 -20.68 -4.69 11.56
N LYS A 85 -21.51 -5.71 11.81
CA LYS A 85 -22.12 -6.60 10.79
C LYS A 85 -21.09 -7.23 9.85
N VAL A 86 -19.98 -7.67 10.41
CA VAL A 86 -18.88 -8.37 9.72
C VAL A 86 -18.64 -9.73 10.34
N ASP A 87 -17.86 -10.57 9.69
CA ASP A 87 -17.44 -11.85 10.27
C ASP A 87 -16.25 -11.67 11.23
N GLY A 88 -16.10 -12.62 12.16
CA GLY A 88 -14.99 -12.62 13.12
C GLY A 88 -13.62 -12.71 12.44
N SER A 89 -13.51 -13.43 11.31
CA SER A 89 -12.24 -13.53 10.59
C SER A 89 -11.83 -12.18 9.97
N TYR A 90 -12.79 -11.37 9.52
CA TYR A 90 -12.50 -10.00 9.08
C TYR A 90 -11.99 -9.14 10.22
N VAL A 91 -12.58 -9.23 11.41
CA VAL A 91 -12.09 -8.52 12.61
C VAL A 91 -10.66 -8.95 12.96
N SER A 92 -10.39 -10.26 13.02
CA SER A 92 -9.04 -10.78 13.25
C SER A 92 -8.05 -10.25 12.22
N ARG A 93 -8.39 -10.27 10.92
CA ARG A 93 -7.53 -9.75 9.86
C ARG A 93 -7.21 -8.27 10.02
N MET A 94 -8.15 -7.44 10.49
CA MET A 94 -7.86 -6.02 10.73
C MET A 94 -6.98 -5.84 11.97
N LEU A 95 -7.20 -6.63 13.02
CA LEU A 95 -6.34 -6.63 14.21
C LEU A 95 -4.90 -7.04 13.86
N ASP A 96 -4.73 -8.01 12.97
CA ASP A 96 -3.40 -8.44 12.48
C ASP A 96 -2.64 -7.28 11.80
N LEU A 97 -3.34 -6.32 11.18
CA LEU A 97 -2.69 -5.14 10.57
C LEU A 97 -2.03 -4.22 11.60
N THR A 98 -2.43 -4.29 12.87
CA THR A 98 -1.79 -3.52 13.96
C THR A 98 -0.41 -4.08 14.35
N LEU A 99 -0.06 -5.27 13.84
CA LEU A 99 1.23 -5.93 14.05
C LEU A 99 2.24 -5.64 12.93
N LEU A 100 1.84 -4.82 11.95
CA LEU A 100 2.72 -4.42 10.86
C LEU A 100 3.87 -3.54 11.37
N ALA A 101 5.00 -3.62 10.69
CA ALA A 101 6.12 -2.74 10.92
C ALA A 101 5.69 -1.25 10.79
N PRO A 102 6.14 -0.35 11.68
CA PRO A 102 5.70 1.04 11.68
C PRO A 102 5.89 1.75 10.34
N ASP A 103 6.99 1.48 9.64
CA ASP A 103 7.30 2.06 8.34
C ASP A 103 6.33 1.60 7.23
N ILE A 104 5.75 0.42 7.36
CA ILE A 104 4.71 -0.08 6.44
C ILE A 104 3.41 0.69 6.69
N ILE A 105 3.05 0.91 7.96
CA ILE A 105 1.87 1.68 8.33
C ILE A 105 2.01 3.13 7.83
N GLU A 106 3.14 3.77 8.10
CA GLU A 106 3.46 5.13 7.62
C GLU A 106 3.32 5.23 6.09
N ALA A 107 3.91 4.29 5.35
CA ALA A 107 3.81 4.29 3.89
C ALA A 107 2.37 4.12 3.39
N ILE A 108 1.55 3.31 4.06
CA ILE A 108 0.12 3.16 3.72
C ILE A 108 -0.63 4.49 3.96
N LEU A 109 -0.35 5.17 5.07
CA LEU A 109 -0.98 6.45 5.42
C LEU A 109 -0.54 7.57 4.47
N ASP A 110 0.72 7.56 4.05
CA ASP A 110 1.29 8.55 3.13
C ASP A 110 0.98 8.29 1.65
N GLY A 111 0.45 7.11 1.32
CA GLY A 111 0.21 6.70 -0.06
C GLY A 111 1.46 6.23 -0.81
N ASN A 112 2.55 5.97 -0.08
CA ASN A 112 3.85 5.52 -0.56
C ASN A 112 3.99 4.00 -0.59
N GLU A 113 2.88 3.25 -0.56
CA GLU A 113 2.93 1.79 -0.55
C GLU A 113 3.54 1.21 -1.85
N PRO A 114 4.21 0.03 -1.80
CA PRO A 114 4.73 -0.65 -2.98
C PRO A 114 3.65 -0.99 -4.02
N SER A 115 4.08 -1.10 -5.28
CA SER A 115 3.20 -1.48 -6.39
C SER A 115 2.55 -2.85 -6.14
N GLY A 116 1.24 -2.93 -6.29
CA GLY A 116 0.48 -4.16 -6.08
C GLY A 116 0.17 -4.48 -4.62
N LEU A 117 0.57 -3.64 -3.66
CA LEU A 117 0.08 -3.78 -2.29
C LEU A 117 -1.43 -3.53 -2.25
N SER A 118 -2.14 -4.45 -1.63
CA SER A 118 -3.60 -4.44 -1.52
C SER A 118 -4.04 -5.08 -0.21
N LEU A 119 -5.28 -4.82 0.19
CA LEU A 119 -5.80 -5.39 1.44
C LEU A 119 -5.78 -6.91 1.40
N THR A 120 -6.10 -7.50 0.25
CA THR A 120 -6.06 -8.95 0.08
C THR A 120 -4.64 -9.50 0.23
N THR A 121 -3.61 -8.78 -0.25
CA THR A 121 -2.20 -9.17 -0.04
C THR A 121 -1.83 -9.12 1.45
N LEU A 122 -2.21 -8.05 2.16
CA LEU A 122 -1.90 -7.87 3.58
C LEU A 122 -2.63 -8.88 4.48
N THR A 123 -3.85 -9.27 4.13
CA THR A 123 -4.70 -10.14 4.96
C THR A 123 -4.76 -11.58 4.45
N ARG A 124 -3.97 -11.95 3.42
CA ARG A 124 -3.97 -13.31 2.85
C ARG A 124 -3.51 -14.34 3.89
N ARG A 125 -2.53 -13.95 4.69
CA ARG A 125 -1.93 -14.69 5.79
C ARG A 125 -1.64 -13.69 6.90
N GLN A 126 -1.51 -14.18 8.12
CA GLN A 126 -1.02 -13.35 9.21
C GLN A 126 0.38 -12.81 8.83
N PRO A 127 0.67 -11.52 9.10
CA PRO A 127 1.99 -10.97 8.84
C PRO A 127 3.07 -11.79 9.55
N PRO A 128 4.25 -12.00 8.93
CA PRO A 128 5.40 -12.57 9.62
C PRO A 128 5.70 -11.85 10.93
N GLU A 129 6.16 -12.57 11.95
CA GLU A 129 6.47 -11.97 13.26
C GLU A 129 7.64 -10.98 13.18
N LEU A 130 8.65 -11.29 12.35
CA LEU A 130 9.79 -10.41 12.12
C LEU A 130 9.45 -9.33 11.10
N TRP A 131 9.69 -8.07 11.46
CA TRP A 131 9.44 -6.93 10.56
C TRP A 131 10.26 -6.96 9.27
N GLU A 132 11.47 -7.52 9.29
CA GLU A 132 12.29 -7.72 8.08
C GLU A 132 11.57 -8.65 7.08
N ASP A 133 10.98 -9.73 7.58
CA ASP A 133 10.23 -10.67 6.77
C ASP A 133 8.94 -10.04 6.25
N GLN A 134 8.28 -9.18 7.03
CA GLN A 134 7.13 -8.40 6.56
C GLN A 134 7.53 -7.48 5.40
N ARG A 135 8.63 -6.73 5.53
CA ARG A 135 9.11 -5.83 4.47
C ARG A 135 9.39 -6.61 3.19
N ARG A 136 10.10 -7.73 3.29
CA ARG A 136 10.40 -8.60 2.15
C ARG A 136 9.12 -9.18 1.52
N ALA A 137 8.16 -9.63 2.33
CA ALA A 137 6.91 -10.18 1.84
C ALA A 137 6.02 -9.15 1.14
N PHE A 138 6.05 -7.89 1.58
CA PHE A 138 5.20 -6.81 1.07
C PHE A 138 5.91 -5.88 0.08
N GLY A 139 7.18 -6.15 -0.25
CA GLY A 139 7.94 -5.41 -1.27
C GLY A 139 8.48 -4.06 -0.80
N PHE A 140 8.67 -3.89 0.51
CA PHE A 140 9.33 -2.73 1.10
C PHE A 140 10.85 -2.90 1.10
N PRO A 141 11.62 -1.81 1.00
CA PRO A 141 13.07 -1.87 1.13
C PRO A 141 13.46 -2.33 2.54
N GLU A 142 14.52 -3.14 2.66
CA GLU A 142 15.10 -3.45 3.96
C GLU A 142 15.70 -2.18 4.57
N LYS A 143 15.35 -1.88 5.82
CA LYS A 143 16.05 -0.84 6.59
C LYS A 143 17.35 -1.45 7.11
N ALA A 144 18.47 -0.84 6.77
CA ALA A 144 19.70 -1.02 7.54
C ALA A 144 19.44 -0.45 8.95
N LEU A 145 19.71 -1.25 9.98
CA LEU A 145 19.66 -0.84 11.39
C LEU A 145 20.68 0.26 11.68
#